data_AF-A0ABD4Z7T5-F1
#
_entry.id   AF-A0ABD4Z7T5-F1
#
_cell.length_a   1.000
_cell.length_b   1.000
_cell.length_c   1.000
_cell.angle_alpha   90.00
_cell.angle_beta   90.00
_cell.angle_gamma   90.00
#
_symmetry.space_group_name_H-M   'P 1'
#
loop_
_entity.id
_entity.type
_entity.pdbx_description
1 polymer ?
#
loop_
_entity_poly.entity_id
_entity_poly.type
_entity_poly.pdbx_seq_one_letter_code
_entity_poly.pdbx_strand_id
1 'polypeptide(L)'
;MPHPQSLVVDVPAYIIATVIGIVLCFWGLQISRFIASIAFAAVLGYLTYVYVYRAFGSIALSIIIMLLAIAIGFALGFVFFKAALSIVFGYTLASIVVRSVVGNREFVLVVLLAIIFSILIYILSNYVLALLFVAAGSALIYKSLVALGLPHIMSFIVVIIVAATGLYNQLRK
;
A
#
# COMPACT_ATOMS: atom_id res chain seq x y z
N MET A 1 -31.51 26.93 16.40
CA MET A 1 -31.89 25.69 15.69
C MET A 1 -31.02 25.62 14.44
N PRO A 2 -29.99 24.78 14.40
CA PRO A 2 -29.19 24.63 13.20
C PRO A 2 -30.06 24.04 12.10
N HIS A 3 -30.24 24.78 11.01
CA HIS A 3 -30.85 24.24 9.80
C HIS A 3 -30.08 23.00 9.38
N PRO A 4 -30.74 21.87 9.07
CA PRO A 4 -30.07 20.77 8.41
C PRO A 4 -29.58 21.33 7.08
N GLN A 5 -28.27 21.58 6.99
CA GLN A 5 -27.63 21.80 5.71
C GLN A 5 -27.99 20.56 4.90
N SER A 6 -28.85 20.73 3.90
CA SER A 6 -29.05 19.75 2.86
C SER A 6 -27.69 19.57 2.22
N LEU A 7 -26.91 18.63 2.74
CA LEU A 7 -25.69 18.16 2.13
C LEU A 7 -26.13 17.79 0.72
N VAL A 8 -25.79 18.65 -0.23
CA VAL A 8 -25.91 18.34 -1.65
C VAL A 8 -25.05 17.10 -1.79
N VAL A 9 -25.73 15.95 -1.88
CA VAL A 9 -25.04 14.68 -2.02
C VAL A 9 -24.37 14.76 -3.38
N ASP A 10 -23.04 14.88 -3.37
CA ASP A 10 -22.23 14.86 -4.60
C ASP A 10 -22.27 13.43 -5.15
N VAL A 11 -23.40 13.08 -5.78
CA VAL A 11 -23.68 11.78 -6.38
C VAL A 11 -22.49 11.28 -7.23
N PRO A 12 -21.84 12.12 -8.06
CA PRO A 12 -20.68 11.67 -8.84
C PRO A 12 -19.51 11.19 -7.97
N ALA A 13 -19.23 11.87 -6.86
CA ALA A 13 -18.13 11.53 -5.97
C ALA A 13 -18.34 10.16 -5.30
N TYR A 14 -19.57 9.86 -4.88
CA TYR A 14 -19.90 8.56 -4.27
C TYR A 14 -19.92 7.42 -5.28
N ILE A 15 -20.30 7.67 -6.54
CA ILE A 15 -20.18 6.68 -7.61
C ILE A 15 -18.70 6.36 -7.85
N ILE A 16 -17.85 7.39 -7.98
CA ILE A 16 -16.41 7.21 -8.14
C ILE A 16 -15.81 6.46 -6.94
N ALA A 17 -16.20 6.81 -5.71
CA ALA A 17 -15.74 6.13 -4.51
C ALA A 17 -16.18 4.65 -4.49
N THR A 18 -17.39 4.33 -4.96
CA THR A 18 -17.84 2.94 -5.08
C THR A 18 -16.98 2.16 -6.08
N VAL A 19 -16.70 2.75 -7.25
CA VAL A 19 -15.83 2.13 -8.27
C VAL A 19 -14.43 1.91 -7.73
N ILE A 20 -13.84 2.91 -7.07
CA ILE A 20 -12.53 2.80 -6.42
C ILE A 20 -12.55 1.70 -5.35
N GLY A 21 -13.64 1.58 -4.59
CA GLY A 21 -13.79 0.56 -3.55
C GLY A 21 -13.81 -0.85 -4.13
N ILE A 22 -14.52 -1.05 -5.25
CA ILE A 22 -14.51 -2.31 -5.99
C ILE A 22 -13.10 -2.61 -6.50
N VAL A 23 -12.45 -1.63 -7.13
CA VAL A 23 -11.08 -1.79 -7.65
C VAL A 23 -10.10 -2.15 -6.52
N LEU A 24 -10.21 -1.54 -5.34
CA LEU A 24 -9.41 -1.89 -4.16
C LEU A 24 -9.68 -3.32 -3.68
N CYS A 25 -10.95 -3.75 -3.63
CA CYS A 25 -11.32 -5.10 -3.24
C CYS A 25 -10.76 -6.18 -4.17
N PHE A 26 -10.63 -5.92 -5.47
CA PHE A 26 -10.17 -6.94 -6.42
C PHE A 26 -8.68 -6.81 -6.79
N TRP A 27 -8.13 -5.59 -6.83
CA TRP A 27 -6.80 -5.27 -7.37
C TRP A 27 -5.90 -4.52 -6.37
N GLY A 28 -6.32 -4.33 -5.12
CA GLY A 28 -5.59 -3.51 -4.14
C GLY A 28 -4.11 -3.90 -3.97
N LEU A 29 -3.80 -5.20 -3.94
CA LEU A 29 -2.41 -5.68 -3.87
C LEU A 29 -1.56 -5.24 -5.07
N GLN A 30 -2.11 -5.32 -6.28
CA GLN A 30 -1.39 -4.97 -7.51
C GLN A 30 -1.20 -3.47 -7.60
N ILE A 31 -2.22 -2.69 -7.23
CA ILE A 31 -2.17 -1.23 -7.18
C ILE A 31 -1.14 -0.77 -6.16
N SER A 32 -1.08 -1.39 -4.98
CA SER A 32 -0.08 -1.08 -3.96
C SER A 32 1.35 -1.29 -4.47
N ARG A 33 1.62 -2.44 -5.12
CA ARG A 33 2.91 -2.73 -5.73
C ARG A 33 3.26 -1.72 -6.84
N PHE A 34 2.28 -1.33 -7.64
CA PHE A 34 2.43 -0.37 -8.72
C PHE A 34 2.73 1.06 -8.20
N ILE A 35 2.01 1.51 -7.17
CA ILE A 35 2.28 2.81 -6.55
C ILE A 35 3.67 2.82 -5.90
N ALA A 36 4.02 1.75 -5.19
CA ALA A 36 5.34 1.62 -4.58
C ALA A 36 6.46 1.58 -5.63
N SER A 37 6.25 0.91 -6.77
CA SER A 37 7.24 0.88 -7.85
C SER A 37 7.43 2.24 -8.51
N ILE A 38 6.36 3.01 -8.70
CA ILE A 38 6.46 4.41 -9.18
C ILE A 38 7.26 5.25 -8.19
N ALA A 39 6.94 5.18 -6.90
CA ALA A 39 7.65 5.94 -5.87
C ALA A 39 9.15 5.58 -5.84
N PHE A 40 9.47 4.29 -5.89
CA PHE A 40 10.87 3.83 -5.92
C PHE A 40 11.60 4.25 -7.19
N ALA A 41 10.95 4.14 -8.37
CA ALA A 41 11.51 4.59 -9.64
C ALA A 41 11.80 6.09 -9.63
N ALA A 42 10.91 6.91 -9.08
CA ALA A 42 11.08 8.35 -8.97
C ALA A 42 12.26 8.71 -8.05
N VAL A 43 12.37 8.07 -6.88
CA VAL A 43 13.48 8.29 -5.94
C VAL A 43 14.80 7.87 -6.57
N LEU A 44 14.87 6.67 -7.16
CA LEU A 44 16.09 6.17 -7.78
C LEU A 44 16.51 7.04 -8.96
N GLY A 45 15.57 7.39 -9.85
CA GLY A 45 15.82 8.28 -10.98
C GLY A 45 16.36 9.63 -10.54
N TYR A 46 15.74 10.26 -9.54
CA TYR A 46 16.20 11.54 -9.00
C TYR A 46 17.62 11.45 -8.41
N LEU A 47 17.89 10.42 -7.59
CA LEU A 47 19.22 10.23 -7.01
C LEU A 47 20.27 10.05 -8.12
N THR A 48 19.99 9.19 -9.10
CA THR A 48 20.92 8.94 -10.21
C THR A 48 21.16 10.21 -11.04
N TYR A 49 20.13 10.99 -11.32
CA TYR A 49 20.28 12.29 -12.01
C TYR A 49 21.26 13.21 -11.26
N VAL A 50 21.06 13.39 -9.95
CA VAL A 50 21.89 14.29 -9.13
C VAL A 50 23.33 13.80 -9.08
N TYR A 51 23.57 12.50 -8.87
CA TYR A 51 24.92 11.95 -8.79
C TYR A 51 25.65 12.00 -10.14
N VAL A 52 24.99 11.64 -11.24
CA VAL A 52 25.60 11.68 -12.58
C VAL A 52 25.90 13.12 -12.99
N TYR A 53 25.01 14.07 -12.70
CA TYR A 53 25.25 15.47 -13.02
C TYR A 53 26.45 16.03 -12.27
N ARG A 54 26.60 15.69 -10.99
CA ARG A 54 27.76 16.09 -10.19
C ARG A 54 29.06 15.45 -10.66
N ALA A 55 29.01 14.21 -11.14
CA ALA A 55 30.20 13.48 -11.57
C ALA A 55 30.71 13.93 -12.96
N PHE A 56 29.81 14.19 -13.91
CA PHE A 56 30.17 14.44 -15.31
C PHE A 56 29.88 15.86 -15.82
N GLY A 57 29.08 16.65 -15.09
CA GLY A 57 28.69 18.01 -15.50
C GLY A 57 27.77 18.10 -16.72
N SER A 58 27.36 16.96 -17.31
CA SER A 58 26.55 16.91 -18.53
C SER A 58 25.08 16.62 -18.23
N ILE A 59 24.19 17.56 -18.57
CA ILE A 59 22.74 17.41 -18.39
C ILE A 59 22.19 16.26 -19.25
N ALA A 60 22.64 16.18 -20.51
CA ALA A 60 22.15 15.17 -21.45
C ALA A 60 22.46 13.74 -20.96
N LEU A 61 23.69 13.51 -20.48
CA LEU A 61 24.07 12.22 -19.92
C LEU A 61 23.24 11.88 -18.67
N SER A 62 23.03 12.84 -17.77
CA SER A 62 22.23 12.63 -16.56
C SER A 62 20.78 12.26 -16.86
N ILE A 63 20.17 12.87 -17.87
CA ILE A 63 18.79 12.55 -18.28
C ILE A 63 18.71 11.11 -18.82
N ILE A 64 19.65 10.71 -19.69
CA ILE A 64 19.67 9.36 -20.26
C ILE A 64 19.80 8.31 -19.14
N ILE A 65 20.76 8.49 -18.22
CA ILE A 65 20.98 7.54 -17.13
C ILE A 65 19.79 7.58 -16.13
N MET A 66 19.19 8.75 -15.88
CA MET A 66 17.97 8.87 -15.06
C MET A 66 16.83 8.04 -15.62
N LEU A 67 16.54 8.14 -16.92
CA LEU A 67 15.47 7.35 -17.56
C LEU A 67 15.72 5.84 -17.43
N LEU A 68 16.98 5.43 -17.60
CA LEU A 68 17.39 4.04 -17.44
C LEU A 68 17.23 3.56 -15.98
N ALA A 69 17.61 4.40 -15.01
CA ALA A 69 17.41 4.15 -13.58
C ALA A 69 15.93 4.10 -13.18
N ILE A 70 15.07 4.93 -13.78
CA ILE A 70 13.61 4.87 -13.57
C ILE A 70 13.07 3.52 -14.05
N ALA A 71 13.46 3.05 -15.23
CA ALA A 71 13.01 1.76 -15.76
C ALA A 71 13.44 0.59 -14.85
N ILE A 72 14.72 0.58 -14.43
CA ILE A 72 15.25 -0.43 -13.49
C ILE A 72 14.54 -0.32 -12.13
N GLY A 73 14.40 0.89 -11.59
CA GLY A 73 13.74 1.15 -10.33
C GLY A 73 12.29 0.70 -10.33
N PHE A 74 11.57 0.90 -11.43
CA PHE A 74 10.19 0.44 -11.55
C PHE A 74 10.11 -1.10 -11.49
N ALA A 75 10.97 -1.80 -12.24
CA ALA A 75 11.00 -3.27 -12.23
C ALA A 75 11.38 -3.82 -10.85
N LEU A 76 12.42 -3.27 -10.23
CA LEU A 76 12.87 -3.68 -8.90
C LEU A 76 11.82 -3.35 -7.82
N GLY A 77 11.26 -2.14 -7.84
CA GLY A 77 10.25 -1.73 -6.87
C GLY A 77 9.03 -2.64 -6.87
N PHE A 78 8.60 -3.12 -8.03
CA PHE A 78 7.48 -4.05 -8.15
C PHE A 78 7.78 -5.41 -7.52
N VAL A 79 8.99 -5.95 -7.71
CA VAL A 79 9.42 -7.26 -7.19
C VAL A 79 9.75 -7.19 -5.69
N PHE A 80 10.49 -6.16 -5.27
CA PHE A 80 11.03 -6.05 -3.92
C PHE A 80 10.06 -5.40 -2.91
N PHE A 81 8.90 -4.91 -3.34
CA PHE A 81 7.91 -4.28 -2.44
C PHE A 81 7.62 -5.14 -1.19
N LYS A 82 7.37 -6.43 -1.41
CA LYS A 82 7.03 -7.36 -0.33
C LYS A 82 8.18 -7.56 0.66
N ALA A 83 9.41 -7.67 0.14
CA ALA A 83 10.61 -7.82 0.95
C ALA A 83 10.93 -6.53 1.73
N ALA A 84 10.80 -5.37 1.10
CA ALA A 84 11.00 -4.08 1.77
C ALA A 84 10.01 -3.90 2.92
N LEU A 85 8.72 -4.19 2.69
CA LEU A 85 7.70 -4.09 3.73
C LEU A 85 7.99 -5.05 4.88
N SER A 86 8.37 -6.30 4.60
CA SER A 86 8.67 -7.27 5.66
C SER A 86 9.89 -6.88 6.49
N ILE A 87 10.93 -6.33 5.87
CA ILE A 87 12.13 -5.86 6.58
C ILE A 87 11.78 -4.67 7.48
N VAL A 88 11.05 -3.67 6.96
CA VAL A 88 10.70 -2.46 7.73
C VAL A 88 9.80 -2.82 8.92
N PHE A 89 8.74 -3.61 8.71
CA PHE A 89 7.87 -4.03 9.79
C PHE A 89 8.57 -4.99 10.77
N GLY A 90 9.39 -5.91 10.25
CA GLY A 90 10.16 -6.86 11.07
C GLY A 90 11.13 -6.15 12.00
N TYR A 91 11.86 -5.17 11.48
CA TYR A 91 12.73 -4.31 12.28
C TYR A 91 11.95 -3.48 13.30
N THR A 92 10.83 -2.89 12.90
CA THR A 92 10.00 -2.08 13.80
C THR A 92 9.48 -2.90 14.98
N LEU A 93 8.91 -4.09 14.72
CA LEU A 93 8.45 -4.99 15.77
C LEU A 93 9.59 -5.47 16.67
N ALA A 94 10.72 -5.87 16.08
CA ALA A 94 11.91 -6.25 16.84
C ALA A 94 12.35 -5.12 17.77
N SER A 95 12.44 -3.88 17.26
CA SER A 95 12.86 -2.72 18.05
C SER A 95 11.93 -2.42 19.23
N ILE A 96 10.61 -2.59 19.05
CA ILE A 96 9.62 -2.39 20.11
C ILE A 96 9.77 -3.46 21.20
N VAL A 97 9.90 -4.74 20.81
CA VAL A 97 10.03 -5.87 21.74
C VAL A 97 11.32 -5.79 22.54
N VAL A 98 12.46 -5.49 21.90
CA VAL A 98 13.73 -5.41 22.63
C VAL A 98 13.74 -4.23 23.59
N ARG A 99 13.18 -3.08 23.18
CA ARG A 99 13.08 -1.90 24.04
C ARG A 99 12.20 -2.16 25.27
N SER A 100 11.13 -2.96 25.15
CA SER A 100 10.22 -3.24 26.26
C SER A 100 10.74 -4.30 27.24
N VAL A 101 11.54 -5.26 26.78
CA VAL A 101 11.99 -6.41 27.61
C VAL A 101 13.39 -6.24 28.19
N VAL A 102 14.37 -5.80 27.38
CA VAL A 102 15.81 -5.86 27.72
C VAL A 102 16.43 -4.48 27.91
N GLY A 103 15.77 -3.42 27.43
CA GLY A 103 16.31 -2.07 27.40
C GLY A 103 17.19 -1.80 26.16
N ASN A 104 17.66 -0.56 26.02
CA ASN A 104 18.18 0.01 24.76
C ASN A 104 19.54 -0.55 24.25
N ARG A 105 20.09 -1.64 24.80
CA ARG A 105 21.53 -1.96 24.65
C ARG A 105 21.91 -3.21 23.84
N GLU A 106 20.98 -4.06 23.42
CA GLU A 106 21.36 -5.29 22.68
C GLU A 106 21.08 -5.20 21.18
N PHE A 107 22.01 -4.55 20.45
CA PHE A 107 21.93 -4.44 18.99
C PHE A 107 21.88 -5.80 18.29
N VAL A 108 22.66 -6.77 18.76
CA VAL A 108 22.71 -8.12 18.19
C VAL A 108 21.34 -8.83 18.29
N LEU A 109 20.67 -8.68 19.44
CA LEU A 109 19.36 -9.27 19.67
C LEU A 109 18.29 -8.63 18.79
N VAL A 110 18.34 -7.30 18.57
CA VAL A 110 17.44 -6.61 17.62
C VAL A 110 17.60 -7.16 16.21
N VAL A 111 18.84 -7.36 15.74
CA VAL A 111 19.10 -7.85 14.37
C VAL A 111 18.56 -9.28 14.19
N LEU A 112 18.84 -10.18 15.12
CA LEU A 112 18.33 -11.56 15.06
C LEU A 112 16.80 -11.60 15.06
N LEU A 113 16.17 -10.85 15.96
CA LEU A 113 14.72 -10.81 16.06
C LEU A 113 14.09 -10.15 14.82
N ALA A 114 14.74 -9.14 14.23
CA ALA A 114 14.29 -8.49 13.01
C ALA A 114 14.32 -9.45 11.81
N ILE A 115 15.32 -10.32 11.70
CA ILE A 115 15.38 -11.35 10.66
C ILE A 115 14.21 -12.32 10.81
N ILE A 116 13.99 -12.84 12.02
CA ILE A 116 12.90 -13.79 12.30
C ILE A 116 11.54 -13.16 12.01
N PHE A 117 11.28 -11.95 12.52
CA PHE A 117 10.03 -11.25 12.27
C PHE A 117 9.87 -10.84 10.80
N SER A 118 10.94 -10.46 10.11
CA SER A 118 10.87 -10.16 8.67
C SER A 118 10.45 -11.38 7.87
N ILE A 119 10.98 -12.58 8.16
CA ILE A 119 10.56 -13.81 7.48
C ILE A 119 9.08 -14.12 7.77
N LEU A 120 8.66 -13.99 9.04
CA LEU A 120 7.28 -14.24 9.44
C LEU A 120 6.30 -13.26 8.77
N ILE A 121 6.62 -11.97 8.78
CA ILE A 121 5.82 -10.93 8.12
C ILE A 121 5.86 -11.12 6.60
N TYR A 122 6.98 -11.56 6.03
CA TYR A 122 7.06 -11.84 4.60
C TYR A 122 6.03 -12.91 4.20
N ILE A 123 5.92 -14.01 4.95
CA ILE A 123 4.90 -15.04 4.68
C ILE A 123 3.49 -14.47 4.90
N LEU A 124 3.29 -13.77 6.02
CA LEU A 124 1.97 -13.29 6.45
C LEU A 124 1.45 -12.10 5.62
N SER A 125 2.33 -11.31 5.02
CA SER A 125 2.01 -10.06 4.33
C SER A 125 1.05 -10.26 3.16
N ASN A 126 1.08 -11.41 2.47
CA ASN A 126 0.11 -11.71 1.41
C ASN A 126 -1.32 -11.70 1.96
N TYR A 127 -1.55 -12.32 3.11
CA TYR A 127 -2.86 -12.42 3.74
C TYR A 127 -3.27 -11.10 4.39
N VAL A 128 -2.35 -10.47 5.13
CA VAL A 128 -2.64 -9.21 5.86
C VAL A 128 -2.95 -8.08 4.90
N LEU A 129 -2.14 -7.90 3.85
CA LEU A 129 -2.39 -6.86 2.85
C LEU A 129 -3.68 -7.13 2.10
N ALA A 130 -3.96 -8.39 1.72
CA ALA A 130 -5.21 -8.73 1.06
C ALA A 130 -6.43 -8.36 1.91
N LEU A 131 -6.42 -8.76 3.17
CA LEU A 131 -7.49 -8.48 4.12
C LEU A 131 -7.64 -6.97 4.33
N LEU A 132 -6.53 -6.23 4.47
CA LEU A 132 -6.56 -4.77 4.63
C LEU A 132 -7.19 -4.08 3.41
N PHE A 133 -6.81 -4.45 2.19
CA PHE A 133 -7.38 -3.86 0.97
C PHE A 133 -8.86 -4.21 0.79
N VAL A 134 -9.25 -5.44 1.07
CA VAL A 134 -10.67 -5.86 1.03
C VAL A 134 -11.47 -5.14 2.11
N ALA A 135 -10.94 -4.99 3.33
CA ALA A 135 -11.62 -4.26 4.40
C ALA A 135 -11.76 -2.76 4.06
N ALA A 136 -10.71 -2.13 3.55
CA ALA A 136 -10.75 -0.73 3.14
C ALA A 136 -11.70 -0.50 1.95
N GLY A 137 -11.64 -1.34 0.92
CA GLY A 137 -12.52 -1.27 -0.25
C GLY A 137 -13.99 -1.52 0.11
N SER A 138 -14.27 -2.51 0.95
CA SER A 138 -15.62 -2.84 1.40
C SER A 138 -16.22 -1.73 2.28
N ALA A 139 -15.41 -1.12 3.16
CA ALA A 139 -15.81 0.05 3.94
C ALA A 139 -16.13 1.27 3.03
N LEU A 140 -15.34 1.49 1.98
CA LEU A 140 -15.57 2.56 1.01
C LEU A 140 -16.87 2.34 0.22
N ILE A 141 -17.13 1.12 -0.22
CA ILE A 141 -18.39 0.74 -0.90
C ILE A 141 -19.58 0.95 0.05
N TYR A 142 -19.49 0.49 1.29
CA TYR A 142 -20.57 0.65 2.27
C TYR A 142 -20.93 2.11 2.49
N LYS A 143 -19.94 2.96 2.79
CA LYS A 143 -20.18 4.40 2.99
C LYS A 143 -20.76 5.06 1.75
N SER A 144 -20.32 4.67 0.56
CA SER A 144 -20.79 5.25 -0.69
C SER A 144 -22.23 4.85 -1.00
N LEU A 145 -22.60 3.58 -0.82
CA LEU A 145 -23.99 3.12 -1.03
C LEU A 145 -24.98 3.74 -0.04
N VAL A 146 -24.60 3.84 1.23
CA VAL A 146 -25.43 4.49 2.25
C VAL A 146 -25.62 5.98 1.93
N ALA A 147 -24.56 6.67 1.49
CA ALA A 147 -24.65 8.08 1.09
C ALA A 147 -25.52 8.30 -0.17
N LEU A 148 -25.59 7.31 -1.07
CA LEU A 148 -26.48 7.30 -2.23
C LEU A 148 -27.95 7.00 -1.87
N GLY A 149 -28.26 6.80 -0.58
CA GLY A 149 -29.62 6.58 -0.10
C GLY A 149 -30.09 5.13 -0.13
N LEU A 150 -29.19 4.15 -0.34
CA LEU A 150 -29.59 2.75 -0.20
C LEU A 150 -29.87 2.39 1.28
N PRO A 151 -30.86 1.52 1.54
CA PRO A 151 -31.08 0.98 2.87
C PRO A 151 -29.84 0.25 3.40
N HIS A 152 -29.47 0.48 4.66
CA HIS A 152 -28.31 -0.14 5.30
C HIS A 152 -28.22 -1.66 5.11
N ILE A 153 -29.37 -2.36 5.18
CA ILE A 153 -29.45 -3.82 5.01
C ILE A 153 -29.02 -4.21 3.59
N MET A 154 -29.54 -3.54 2.57
CA MET A 154 -29.17 -3.82 1.18
C MET A 154 -27.70 -3.52 0.92
N SER A 155 -27.19 -2.38 1.40
CA SER A 155 -25.77 -2.04 1.29
C SER A 155 -24.87 -3.09 1.95
N PHE A 156 -25.26 -3.60 3.12
CA PHE A 156 -24.49 -4.61 3.83
C PHE A 156 -24.41 -5.94 3.07
N ILE A 157 -25.52 -6.40 2.49
CA ILE A 157 -25.56 -7.62 1.66
C ILE A 157 -24.60 -7.48 0.47
N VAL A 158 -24.67 -6.35 -0.26
CA VAL A 158 -23.79 -6.08 -1.40
C VAL A 158 -22.32 -6.07 -0.98
N VAL A 159 -22.01 -5.42 0.14
CA VAL A 159 -20.65 -5.32 0.66
C VAL A 159 -20.09 -6.68 1.07
N ILE A 160 -20.88 -7.55 1.69
CA ILE A 160 -20.44 -8.91 2.04
C ILE A 160 -20.13 -9.72 0.78
N ILE A 161 -21.01 -9.67 -0.23
CA ILE A 161 -20.80 -10.41 -1.49
C ILE A 161 -19.52 -9.92 -2.18
N VAL A 162 -19.33 -8.61 -2.27
CA VAL A 162 -18.12 -8.03 -2.89
C VAL A 162 -16.86 -8.30 -2.06
N ALA A 163 -16.94 -8.24 -0.74
CA ALA A 163 -15.81 -8.54 0.13
C ALA A 163 -15.39 -10.01 0.05
N ALA A 164 -16.35 -10.95 0.05
CA ALA A 164 -16.08 -12.38 -0.07
C ALA A 164 -15.47 -12.74 -1.43
N THR A 165 -16.04 -12.21 -2.51
CA THR A 165 -15.52 -12.42 -3.87
C THR A 165 -14.15 -11.76 -4.08
N GLY A 166 -13.96 -10.55 -3.54
CA GLY A 166 -12.67 -9.83 -3.55
C GLY A 166 -11.59 -10.60 -2.79
N LEU A 167 -11.89 -11.07 -1.58
CA LEU A 167 -10.96 -11.85 -0.77
C LEU A 167 -10.56 -13.16 -1.45
N TYR A 168 -11.54 -13.89 -2.01
CA TYR A 168 -11.27 -15.11 -2.76
C TYR A 168 -10.35 -14.86 -3.97
N ASN A 169 -10.61 -13.80 -4.73
CA ASN A 169 -9.78 -13.44 -5.89
C ASN A 169 -8.37 -13.00 -5.50
N GLN A 170 -8.21 -12.29 -4.38
CA GLN A 170 -6.89 -11.85 -3.92
C GLN A 170 -6.06 -12.98 -3.31
N LEU A 171 -6.68 -13.94 -2.61
CA LEU A 171 -5.97 -15.05 -1.98
C LEU A 171 -5.60 -16.18 -2.94
N ARG A 172 -6.33 -16.31 -4.06
CA ARG A 172 -6.04 -17.32 -5.09
C ARG A 172 -4.80 -16.98 -5.93
N LYS A 173 -4.42 -15.70 -5.99
CA LYS A 173 -3.28 -15.19 -6.77
C LYS A 173 -2.02 -15.09 -5.93
#